data_AF-A0A3P7LZP0-F1
#
_entry.id   AF-A0A3P7LZP0-F1
#
_cell.length_a   1.000
_cell.length_b   1.000
_cell.length_c   1.000
_cell.angle_alpha   90.00
_cell.angle_beta   90.00
_cell.angle_gamma   90.00
#
_symmetry.space_group_name_H-M   'P 1'
#
loop_
_entity.id
_entity.type
_entity.pdbx_description
1 polymer ?
#
loop_
_entity_poly.entity_id
_entity_poly.type
_entity_poly.pdbx_seq_one_letter_code
_entity_poly.pdbx_strand_id
1 'polypeptide(L)'
;MILHPCCFDFLPVFIHAIAGYQSSIKERMMYSSCKGALLSQLTGQFGLNIEQKLEIEDFKELTTKTFMEAAHPVQIESSVLIQRPKGPGGRGPRRLIS
;
A
#
# COMPACT_ATOMS: atom_id res chain seq x y z
N MET A 1 36.45 6.81 1.64
CA MET A 1 35.50 7.65 0.88
C MET A 1 35.23 6.93 -0.44
N ILE A 2 33.99 6.48 -0.63
CA ILE A 2 33.36 5.99 -1.89
C ILE A 2 33.71 4.55 -2.36
N LEU A 3 32.79 3.62 -2.05
CA LEU A 3 32.32 2.40 -2.76
C LEU A 3 31.72 1.50 -1.64
N HIS A 4 30.44 1.15 -1.51
CA HIS A 4 29.44 0.75 -2.49
C HIS A 4 28.06 0.75 -1.77
N PRO A 5 27.00 1.44 -2.22
CA PRO A 5 25.66 1.36 -1.63
C PRO A 5 24.90 0.11 -2.11
N CYS A 6 25.57 -1.06 -2.09
CA CYS A 6 24.96 -2.35 -2.41
C CYS A 6 24.78 -3.20 -1.14
N CYS A 7 24.52 -2.55 -0.01
CA CYS A 7 23.84 -3.23 1.08
C CYS A 7 22.43 -3.47 0.54
N PHE A 8 22.14 -4.69 0.13
CA PHE A 8 20.77 -5.14 -0.01
C PHE A 8 20.22 -5.15 1.42
N ASP A 9 19.88 -3.96 1.91
CA ASP A 9 19.37 -3.74 3.25
C ASP A 9 18.20 -4.70 3.41
N PHE A 10 18.30 -5.59 4.39
CA PHE A 10 17.31 -6.63 4.64
C PHE A 10 15.96 -5.94 4.80
N LEU A 11 15.12 -6.02 3.74
CA LEU A 11 13.82 -5.36 3.68
C LEU A 11 12.76 -6.40 4.07
N PRO A 12 12.41 -6.54 5.36
CA PRO A 12 11.43 -7.53 5.78
C PRO A 12 10.06 -7.17 5.20
N VAL A 13 9.58 -8.02 4.30
CA VAL A 13 8.24 -7.91 3.70
C VAL A 13 7.29 -8.83 4.46
N PHE A 14 6.17 -8.28 4.91
CA PHE A 14 5.08 -9.06 5.49
C PHE A 14 4.03 -9.36 4.44
N ILE A 15 3.75 -10.65 4.21
CA ILE A 15 2.76 -11.10 3.24
C ILE A 15 1.57 -11.72 3.98
N HIS A 16 0.39 -11.18 3.71
CA HIS A 16 -0.88 -11.70 4.18
C HIS A 16 -1.65 -12.31 3.02
N ALA A 17 -1.58 -13.64 2.88
CA ALA A 17 -2.29 -14.37 1.85
C ALA A 17 -3.66 -14.83 2.38
N ILE A 18 -4.75 -14.34 1.79
CA ILE A 18 -6.10 -14.80 2.10
C ILE A 18 -6.65 -15.47 0.85
N ALA A 19 -6.77 -16.80 0.85
CA ALA A 19 -7.40 -17.51 -0.25
C ALA A 19 -8.91 -17.19 -0.24
N GLY A 20 -9.33 -16.21 -1.04
CA GLY A 20 -10.62 -15.50 -0.98
C GLY A 20 -11.80 -16.38 -0.59
N TYR A 21 -12.52 -16.95 -1.55
CA TYR A 21 -13.71 -17.79 -1.28
C TYR A 21 -13.38 -19.21 -0.80
N GLN A 22 -12.11 -19.63 -0.85
CA GLN A 22 -11.68 -20.95 -0.38
C GLN A 22 -11.59 -21.05 1.15
N SER A 23 -11.42 -19.91 1.82
CA SER A 23 -11.40 -19.81 3.29
C SER A 23 -12.80 -19.55 3.85
N SER A 24 -13.03 -19.89 5.13
CA SER A 24 -14.29 -19.54 5.80
C SER A 24 -14.33 -18.05 6.16
N ILE A 25 -15.53 -17.47 6.27
CA ILE A 25 -15.71 -16.07 6.71
C ILE A 25 -15.03 -15.83 8.06
N LYS A 26 -15.14 -16.81 8.97
CA LYS A 26 -14.54 -16.74 10.32
C LYS A 26 -13.02 -16.60 10.24
N GLU A 27 -12.36 -17.41 9.41
CA GLU A 27 -10.91 -17.35 9.23
C GLU A 27 -10.50 -16.00 8.64
N ARG A 28 -11.14 -15.55 7.56
CA ARG A 28 -10.84 -14.25 6.96
C ARG A 28 -10.93 -13.11 7.97
N MET A 29 -12.00 -13.09 8.77
CA MET A 29 -12.19 -12.06 9.79
C MET A 29 -11.15 -12.14 10.90
N MET A 30 -10.81 -13.34 11.37
CA MET A 30 -9.83 -13.54 12.42
C MET A 30 -8.42 -13.14 11.96
N TYR A 31 -8.00 -13.60 10.79
CA TYR A 31 -6.69 -13.30 10.20
C TYR A 31 -6.48 -11.80 9.97
N SER A 32 -7.50 -11.09 9.50
CA SER A 32 -7.47 -9.63 9.36
C SER A 32 -7.43 -8.91 10.72
N SER A 33 -8.19 -9.39 11.70
CA SER A 33 -8.27 -8.79 13.03
C SER A 33 -6.97 -8.95 13.83
N CYS A 34 -6.29 -10.10 13.69
CA CYS A 34 -5.05 -10.39 14.39
C CYS A 34 -3.80 -9.76 13.74
N LYS A 35 -3.85 -9.39 12.46
CA LYS A 35 -2.72 -8.83 11.71
C LYS A 35 -2.08 -7.64 12.42
N GLY A 36 -2.88 -6.67 12.87
CA GLY A 36 -2.38 -5.47 13.52
C GLY A 36 -1.62 -5.76 14.82
N ALA A 37 -2.21 -6.59 15.69
CA ALA A 37 -1.61 -6.97 16.96
C ALA A 37 -0.31 -7.77 16.77
N LEU A 38 -0.25 -8.63 15.75
CA LEU A 38 0.94 -9.40 15.40
C LEU A 38 2.08 -8.48 14.94
N LEU A 39 1.80 -7.53 14.03
CA LEU A 39 2.79 -6.58 13.55
C LEU A 39 3.35 -5.71 14.67
N SER A 40 2.49 -5.22 15.57
CA SER A 40 2.93 -4.43 16.73
C SER A 40 3.84 -5.22 17.67
N GLN A 41 3.55 -6.51 17.89
CA GLN A 41 4.42 -7.38 18.70
C GLN A 41 5.75 -7.67 18.01
N LEU A 42 5.75 -7.90 16.69
CA LEU A 42 6.97 -8.12 15.91
C LEU A 42 7.91 -6.92 15.97
N THR A 43 7.37 -5.71 15.82
CA THR A 43 8.18 -4.48 15.91
C THR A 43 8.62 -4.20 17.35
N GLY A 44 7.74 -4.39 18.34
CA GLY A 44 8.04 -4.08 19.74
C GLY A 44 9.00 -5.05 20.43
N GLN A 45 8.84 -6.37 20.20
CA GLN A 45 9.63 -7.40 20.88
C GLN A 45 10.90 -7.80 20.10
N PHE A 46 10.82 -7.81 18.78
CA PHE A 46 11.91 -8.30 17.92
C PHE A 46 12.63 -7.19 17.14
N GLY A 47 12.18 -5.94 17.27
CA GLY A 47 12.78 -4.81 16.54
C GLY A 47 12.63 -4.91 15.01
N LEU A 48 11.73 -5.78 14.53
CA LEU A 48 11.50 -5.97 13.10
C LEU A 48 10.71 -4.79 12.53
N ASN A 49 11.40 -3.90 11.82
CA ASN A 49 10.77 -2.80 11.10
C ASN A 49 10.31 -3.28 9.72
N ILE A 50 9.04 -3.70 9.64
CA ILE A 50 8.42 -4.17 8.40
C ILE A 50 8.08 -2.96 7.52
N GLU A 51 8.88 -2.74 6.49
CA GLU A 51 8.72 -1.61 5.57
C GLU A 51 7.56 -1.84 4.59
N GLN A 52 7.40 -3.07 4.11
CA GLN A 52 6.38 -3.41 3.12
C GLN A 52 5.39 -4.45 3.64
N LYS A 53 4.10 -4.14 3.52
CA LYS A 53 2.99 -5.03 3.89
C LYS A 53 2.16 -5.30 2.65
N LEU A 54 2.11 -6.56 2.23
CA LEU A 54 1.36 -7.01 1.05
C LEU A 54 0.19 -7.86 1.49
N GLU A 55 -0.97 -7.61 0.89
CA GLU A 55 -2.16 -8.46 1.02
C GLU A 55 -2.44 -9.04 -0.36
N ILE A 56 -2.52 -10.36 -0.46
CA ILE A 56 -2.72 -11.06 -1.74
C ILE A 56 -3.83 -12.09 -1.61
N GLU A 57 -4.57 -12.28 -2.70
CA GLU A 57 -5.57 -13.34 -2.81
C GLU A 57 -5.01 -14.60 -3.47
N ASP A 58 -4.18 -14.43 -4.51
CA ASP A 58 -3.49 -15.51 -5.24
C ASP A 58 -1.98 -15.26 -5.25
N PHE A 59 -1.19 -16.34 -5.07
CA PHE A 59 0.27 -16.30 -5.13
C PHE A 59 0.80 -15.93 -6.52
N LYS A 60 -0.02 -16.01 -7.57
CA LYS A 60 0.35 -15.56 -8.92
C LYS A 60 0.58 -14.05 -9.01
N GLU A 61 0.03 -13.27 -8.08
CA GLU A 61 0.23 -11.83 -8.01
C GLU A 61 1.64 -11.46 -7.49
N LEU A 62 2.32 -12.41 -6.85
CA LEU A 62 3.71 -12.25 -6.42
C LEU A 62 4.67 -12.45 -7.61
N THR A 63 4.75 -11.44 -8.47
CA THR A 63 5.72 -11.40 -9.57
C THR A 63 6.95 -10.59 -9.16
N THR A 64 8.13 -10.89 -9.72
CA THR A 64 9.35 -10.09 -9.50
C THR A 64 9.12 -8.59 -9.72
N LYS A 65 8.26 -8.22 -10.68
CA LYS A 65 7.89 -6.83 -10.95
C LYS A 65 7.26 -6.12 -9.74
N THR A 66 6.35 -6.78 -9.01
CA THR A 66 5.67 -6.16 -7.87
C THR A 66 6.63 -5.90 -6.71
N PHE A 67 7.59 -6.81 -6.47
CA PHE A 67 8.65 -6.60 -5.49
C PHE A 67 9.62 -5.49 -5.90
N MET A 68 9.94 -5.38 -7.20
CA MET A 68 10.84 -4.33 -7.70
C MET A 68 10.20 -2.94 -7.66
N GLU A 69 8.89 -2.85 -7.95
CA GLU A 69 8.09 -1.62 -7.79
C GLU A 69 7.90 -1.24 -6.31
N ALA A 70 7.79 -2.22 -5.42
CA ALA A 70 7.74 -1.96 -3.98
C ALA A 70 9.09 -1.51 -3.40
N ALA A 71 10.21 -2.03 -3.93
CA ALA A 71 11.55 -1.67 -3.47
C ALA A 71 12.03 -0.29 -3.97
N HIS A 72 11.49 0.19 -5.08
CA HIS A 72 11.87 1.47 -5.68
C HIS A 72 10.62 2.33 -5.93
N PRO A 73 10.45 3.47 -5.25
CA PRO A 73 9.27 4.30 -5.43
C PRO A 73 9.18 4.75 -6.88
N VAL A 74 8.20 4.20 -7.61
CA VAL A 74 7.85 4.68 -8.94
C VAL A 74 7.27 6.07 -8.79
N GLN A 75 7.86 7.05 -9.47
CA GLN A 75 7.39 8.43 -9.44
C GLN A 75 5.96 8.46 -9.97
N ILE A 76 4.99 8.67 -9.07
CA ILE A 76 3.60 8.83 -9.44
C ILE A 76 3.52 10.15 -10.20
N GLU A 77 3.32 10.06 -11.52
CA GLU A 77 3.10 11.23 -12.35
C GLU A 77 1.92 12.03 -11.78
N SER A 78 2.17 13.32 -11.51
CA SER A 78 1.24 14.23 -10.86
C SER A 78 -0.16 14.12 -11.45
N SER A 79 -1.19 14.05 -10.60
CA SER A 79 -2.58 13.94 -11.02
C SER A 79 -2.89 14.94 -12.12
N VAL A 80 -3.27 14.42 -13.29
CA VAL A 80 -3.73 15.24 -14.40
C VAL A 80 -4.94 16.02 -13.90
N LEU A 81 -4.77 17.32 -13.68
CA LEU A 81 -5.83 18.21 -13.27
C LEU A 81 -6.87 18.26 -14.38
N ILE A 82 -7.91 17.44 -14.25
CA ILE A 82 -9.10 17.52 -15.10
C ILE A 82 -9.68 18.91 -14.88
N GLN A 83 -9.49 19.79 -15.87
CA GLN A 83 -10.04 21.13 -15.82
C GLN A 83 -11.56 21.01 -15.74
N ARG A 84 -12.15 21.65 -14.73
CA ARG A 84 -13.61 21.69 -14.60
C ARG A 84 -14.20 22.26 -15.89
N PRO A 85 -15.19 21.60 -16.51
CA PRO A 85 -15.80 22.10 -17.73
C PRO A 85 -16.40 23.49 -17.48
N LYS A 86 -16.35 24.34 -18.51
CA LYS A 86 -16.91 25.69 -18.43
C LYS A 86 -18.40 25.57 -18.08
N GLY A 87 -18.79 26.16 -16.95
CA GLY A 87 -20.18 26.11 -16.48
C GLY A 87 -21.15 26.75 -17.49
N PRO A 88 -22.45 26.44 -17.39
CA PRO A 88 -23.47 27.01 -18.27
C PRO A 88 -23.44 28.55 -18.21
N GLY A 89 -23.57 29.19 -19.37
CA GLY A 89 -23.64 30.64 -19.50
C GLY A 89 -24.83 31.21 -18.72
N GLY A 90 -24.66 32.40 -18.12
CA GLY A 90 -25.73 33.09 -17.37
C GLY A 90 -25.70 32.93 -15.86
N ARG A 91 -24.69 32.27 -15.28
CA ARG A 91 -24.49 32.28 -13.82
C ARG A 91 -24.02 33.67 -13.36
N GLY A 92 -24.82 34.32 -12.51
CA GLY A 92 -24.41 35.53 -11.79
C GLY A 92 -23.17 35.31 -10.92
N PRO A 93 -22.53 36.39 -10.43
CA PRO A 93 -21.29 36.31 -9.66
C PRO A 93 -21.43 35.38 -8.44
N ARG A 94 -20.37 34.62 -8.15
CA ARG A 94 -20.31 33.70 -7.00
C ARG A 94 -20.47 34.52 -5.71
N ARG A 95 -21.59 34.31 -5.02
CA ARG A 95 -21.83 34.95 -3.72
C ARG A 95 -21.09 34.17 -2.64
N LEU A 96 -20.35 34.88 -1.78
CA LEU A 96 -19.88 34.34 -0.52
C LEU A 96 -21.11 34.23 0.40
N ILE A 97 -21.45 33.01 0.80
CA ILE A 97 -22.42 32.78 1.86
C ILE A 97 -21.58 32.74 3.14
N SER A 98 -21.75 33.76 3.98
CA SER A 98 -21.22 33.77 5.35
C SER A 98 -22.10 32.93 6.26
#